data_AF-A0A369NZZ1-F1
#
_entry.id   AF-A0A369NZZ1-F1
#
_cell.length_a   1.000
_cell.length_b   1.000
_cell.length_c   1.000
_cell.angle_alpha   90.00
_cell.angle_beta   90.00
_cell.angle_gamma   90.00
#
_symmetry.space_group_name_H-M   'P 1'
#
loop_
_entity.id
_entity.type
_entity.pdbx_description
1 polymer ?
#
loop_
_entity_poly.entity_id
_entity_poly.type
_entity_poly.pdbx_seq_one_letter_code
_entity_poly.pdbx_strand_id
1 'polypeptide(L)'
;MIAYSSVFKRVEKKYRIGTAERAAIEVAVEGAMAVDAYGRSRITSLYLDTPDRAIVARSIEKPLYKEKLRLRAYGEAAGTALVAAFGAGPLVREAGGLPLSDAEAEARAAAGLQAARAAVGLQAGRVPGDVTEDVVESVATSDPRAGEVCQGNGLSAGFPVFFGIKKKFKGIVYKRRLALTLPAALAFVSGLPYEQACARWPLRDPVLAVAALSPAMRQIARELEAAMDRWLPLGPSMGITCDRVAWGLRAAASAEDSEGPKDPAGEDDEGPKDPPREDGSLFDPELRITFDDRLEYLDCCRLRASWRPIIAPKESIMEIKSAGPYPPWLVNVLSAERIYPASFTKYGNAYQLAAGTSRIGRGVQTQICSEGRSRKIFSGKMSEKLELLGFG
;
A
#
# COMPACT_ATOMS: atom_id res chain seq x y z
N MET A 1 35.41 -15.85 12.68
CA MET A 1 34.63 -15.44 11.49
C MET A 1 33.21 -15.19 11.97
N ILE A 2 32.86 -13.93 12.25
CA ILE A 2 31.53 -13.55 12.76
C ILE A 2 30.60 -13.53 11.56
N ALA A 3 29.62 -14.44 11.53
CA ALA A 3 28.58 -14.44 10.51
C ALA A 3 27.71 -13.19 10.70
N TYR A 4 27.94 -12.17 9.88
CA TYR A 4 27.08 -10.99 9.82
C TYR A 4 25.68 -11.44 9.42
N SER A 5 24.70 -11.15 10.28
CA SER A 5 23.28 -11.34 10.00
C SER A 5 22.90 -10.47 8.80
N SER A 6 22.72 -11.08 7.64
CA SER A 6 22.25 -10.45 6.38
C SER A 6 20.78 -9.99 6.41
N VAL A 7 20.15 -9.95 7.59
CA VAL A 7 18.74 -9.59 7.79
C VAL A 7 18.63 -8.36 8.70
N PHE A 8 18.69 -7.16 8.12
CA PHE A 8 18.45 -5.92 8.86
C PHE A 8 16.96 -5.68 9.07
N LYS A 9 16.59 -5.27 10.28
CA LYS A 9 15.19 -4.97 10.64
C LYS A 9 14.84 -3.55 10.20
N ARG A 10 14.22 -3.42 9.02
CA ARG A 10 13.68 -2.13 8.57
C ARG A 10 12.65 -1.54 9.54
N VAL A 11 12.74 -0.23 9.76
CA VAL A 11 11.78 0.57 10.51
C VAL A 11 10.79 1.21 9.53
N GLU A 12 9.49 1.13 9.84
CA GLU A 12 8.39 1.73 9.06
C GLU A 12 7.69 2.76 9.97
N LYS A 13 7.97 4.06 9.78
CA LYS A 13 7.29 5.15 10.50
C LYS A 13 6.28 5.84 9.58
N LYS A 14 5.18 6.29 10.17
CA LYS A 14 4.11 7.02 9.48
C LYS A 14 3.95 8.39 10.09
N TYR A 15 3.53 9.34 9.27
CA TYR A 15 3.36 10.74 9.60
C TYR A 15 2.07 11.21 8.95
N ARG A 16 1.38 12.13 9.62
CA ARG A 16 0.24 12.84 9.04
C ARG A 16 0.72 14.25 8.80
N ILE A 17 0.69 14.68 7.55
CA ILE A 17 1.25 15.96 7.13
C ILE A 17 0.23 16.76 6.32
N GLY A 18 0.30 18.09 6.42
CA GLY A 18 -0.45 19.03 5.60
C GLY A 18 0.28 19.41 4.30
N THR A 19 -0.32 20.31 3.53
CA THR A 19 0.20 20.74 2.22
C THR A 19 1.59 21.41 2.31
N ALA A 20 1.80 22.29 3.30
CA ALA A 20 3.09 22.99 3.46
C ALA A 20 4.21 22.03 3.85
N GLU A 21 3.98 21.19 4.86
CA GLU A 21 4.92 20.16 5.30
C GLU A 21 5.25 19.19 4.16
N ARG A 22 4.26 18.80 3.36
CA ARG A 22 4.48 17.96 2.17
C ARG A 22 5.39 18.64 1.16
N ALA A 23 5.10 19.89 0.80
CA ALA A 23 5.91 20.64 -0.17
C ALA A 23 7.37 20.76 0.30
N ALA A 24 7.59 21.04 1.59
CA ALA A 24 8.92 21.09 2.18
C ALA A 24 9.66 19.75 2.08
N ILE A 25 8.98 18.62 2.33
CA ILE A 25 9.58 17.29 2.13
C ILE A 25 9.83 17.02 0.65
N GLU A 26 8.91 17.36 -0.25
CA GLU A 26 9.06 17.17 -1.70
C GLU A 26 10.29 17.91 -2.24
N VAL A 27 10.50 19.17 -1.84
CA VAL A 27 11.71 19.94 -2.17
C VAL A 27 12.98 19.25 -1.63
N ALA A 28 12.93 18.72 -0.41
CA ALA A 28 14.09 18.04 0.18
C ALA A 28 14.41 16.69 -0.49
N VAL A 29 13.40 15.96 -0.97
CA VAL A 29 13.62 14.66 -1.63
C VAL A 29 14.10 14.81 -3.08
N GLU A 30 13.73 15.86 -3.79
CA GLU A 30 14.14 16.07 -5.20
C GLU A 30 15.66 16.13 -5.39
N GLY A 31 16.39 16.62 -4.39
CA GLY A 31 17.85 16.67 -4.41
C GLY A 31 18.56 15.33 -4.19
N ALA A 32 17.88 14.32 -3.64
CA ALA A 32 18.51 13.07 -3.19
C ALA A 32 17.82 11.78 -3.67
N MET A 33 16.56 11.88 -4.10
CA MET A 33 15.69 10.75 -4.41
C MET A 33 14.99 10.99 -5.76
N ALA A 34 14.53 9.90 -6.38
CA ALA A 34 13.70 9.95 -7.56
C ALA A 34 12.38 9.23 -7.30
N VAL A 35 11.33 9.68 -7.97
CA VAL A 35 10.07 8.96 -8.06
C VAL A 35 10.36 7.58 -8.68
N ASP A 36 10.01 6.50 -7.98
CA ASP A 36 10.32 5.15 -8.44
C ASP A 36 9.52 4.79 -9.72
N ALA A 37 9.86 3.70 -10.40
CA ALA A 37 9.17 3.28 -11.63
C ALA A 37 7.65 3.00 -11.44
N TYR A 38 7.18 2.86 -10.20
CA TYR A 38 5.77 2.74 -9.82
C TYR A 38 5.26 4.01 -9.13
N GLY A 39 5.98 5.11 -9.30
CA GLY A 39 6.04 6.16 -8.31
C GLY A 39 4.84 7.07 -8.28
N ARG A 40 3.89 6.94 -9.22
CA ARG A 40 2.53 7.47 -9.09
C ARG A 40 1.51 6.39 -9.40
N SER A 41 0.60 6.09 -8.46
CA SER A 41 -0.39 5.03 -8.64
C SER A 41 -1.65 5.27 -7.81
N ARG A 42 -2.83 5.13 -8.42
CA ARG A 42 -4.08 4.90 -7.67
C ARG A 42 -4.04 3.46 -7.14
N ILE A 43 -4.16 3.29 -5.83
CA ILE A 43 -4.15 1.98 -5.18
C ILE A 43 -5.50 1.76 -4.52
N THR A 44 -6.20 0.71 -4.91
CA THR A 44 -7.43 0.28 -4.26
C THR A 44 -7.20 -1.04 -3.55
N SER A 45 -7.53 -1.11 -2.27
CA SER A 45 -7.45 -2.32 -1.45
C SER A 45 -8.83 -2.64 -0.88
N LEU A 46 -9.36 -3.82 -1.20
CA LEU A 46 -10.58 -4.36 -0.62
C LEU A 46 -10.21 -5.28 0.55
N TYR A 47 -10.60 -4.89 1.77
CA TYR A 47 -10.36 -5.69 2.97
C TYR A 47 -11.47 -6.72 3.16
N LEU A 48 -11.07 -7.94 3.51
CA LEU A 48 -11.99 -8.99 3.94
C LEU A 48 -12.02 -9.03 5.48
N ASP A 49 -13.21 -9.22 6.03
CA ASP A 49 -13.44 -9.33 7.48
C ASP A 49 -14.75 -10.09 7.72
N THR A 50 -14.99 -10.41 8.98
CA THR A 50 -16.28 -10.95 9.42
C THR A 50 -17.37 -9.86 9.31
N PRO A 51 -18.66 -10.24 9.26
CA PRO A 51 -19.77 -9.27 9.25
C PRO A 51 -19.73 -8.26 10.41
N ASP A 52 -19.27 -8.69 11.59
CA ASP A 52 -19.09 -7.87 12.79
C ASP A 52 -17.71 -7.17 12.85
N ARG A 53 -16.86 -7.37 11.84
CA ARG A 53 -15.54 -6.73 11.69
C ARG A 53 -14.54 -7.08 12.81
N ALA A 54 -14.53 -8.36 13.20
CA ALA A 54 -13.71 -8.87 14.29
C ALA A 54 -12.20 -8.76 14.01
N ILE A 55 -11.73 -8.92 12.76
CA ILE A 55 -10.30 -8.82 12.43
C ILE A 55 -9.78 -7.41 12.71
N VAL A 56 -10.48 -6.37 12.22
CA VAL A 56 -10.05 -4.98 12.45
C VAL A 56 -10.21 -4.55 13.89
N ALA A 57 -11.31 -4.93 14.56
CA ALA A 57 -11.52 -4.63 15.98
C ALA A 57 -10.36 -5.19 16.82
N ARG A 58 -10.07 -6.49 16.67
CA ARG A 58 -8.93 -7.14 17.32
C ARG A 58 -7.59 -6.50 16.91
N SER A 59 -7.42 -6.09 15.66
CA SER A 59 -6.18 -5.42 15.22
C SER A 59 -5.92 -4.10 15.96
N ILE A 60 -6.97 -3.37 16.37
CA ILE A 60 -6.89 -2.08 17.06
C ILE A 60 -6.45 -2.25 18.52
N GLU A 61 -6.83 -3.37 19.16
CA GLU A 61 -6.38 -3.76 20.51
C GLU A 61 -4.88 -4.06 20.59
N LYS A 62 -4.21 -4.18 19.44
CA LYS A 62 -2.77 -4.46 19.31
C LYS A 62 -2.33 -5.75 20.06
N PRO A 63 -3.00 -6.90 19.84
CA PRO A 63 -2.57 -8.17 20.40
C PRO A 63 -1.18 -8.59 19.89
N LEU A 64 -0.61 -9.59 20.56
CA LEU A 64 0.68 -10.18 20.22
C LEU A 64 0.75 -10.65 18.76
N TYR A 65 -0.32 -11.28 18.30
CA TYR A 65 -0.53 -11.72 16.92
C TYR A 65 -1.73 -11.00 16.31
N LYS A 66 -1.56 -10.44 15.12
CA LYS A 66 -2.67 -9.95 14.29
C LYS A 66 -2.41 -10.17 12.83
N GLU A 67 -3.48 -10.33 12.07
CA GLU A 67 -3.42 -10.47 10.62
C GLU A 67 -4.44 -9.57 9.94
N LYS A 68 -4.26 -9.37 8.63
CA LYS A 68 -5.19 -8.65 7.77
C LYS A 68 -5.21 -9.32 6.41
N LEU A 69 -6.40 -9.51 5.87
CA LEU A 69 -6.65 -10.02 4.53
C LEU A 69 -7.09 -8.87 3.64
N ARG A 70 -6.50 -8.76 2.45
CA ARG A 70 -6.91 -7.75 1.48
C ARG A 70 -6.61 -8.17 0.05
N LEU A 71 -7.54 -7.88 -0.84
CA LEU A 71 -7.30 -7.85 -2.28
C LEU A 71 -6.86 -6.44 -2.66
N ARG A 72 -5.92 -6.33 -3.60
CA ARG A 72 -5.42 -5.04 -4.07
C ARG A 72 -5.34 -5.01 -5.58
N ALA A 73 -5.79 -3.91 -6.16
CA ALA A 73 -5.59 -3.57 -7.56
C ALA A 73 -4.83 -2.22 -7.66
N TYR A 74 -4.10 -2.06 -8.76
CA TYR A 74 -3.37 -0.85 -9.09
C TYR A 74 -3.98 -0.23 -10.35
N GLY A 75 -4.17 1.08 -10.34
CA GLY A 75 -4.90 1.80 -11.38
C GLY A 75 -6.37 1.99 -11.00
N GLU A 76 -6.93 3.12 -11.44
CA GLU A 76 -8.31 3.52 -11.12
C GLU A 76 -9.34 2.52 -11.66
N ALA A 77 -9.24 2.17 -12.93
CA ALA A 77 -10.13 1.22 -13.57
C ALA A 77 -10.11 -0.16 -12.90
N ALA A 78 -8.92 -0.70 -12.61
CA ALA A 78 -8.76 -1.98 -11.95
C ALA A 78 -9.32 -1.96 -10.51
N GLY A 79 -9.14 -0.85 -9.80
CA GLY A 79 -9.73 -0.62 -8.47
C GLY A 79 -11.25 -0.58 -8.49
N THR A 80 -11.83 0.15 -9.44
CA THR A 80 -13.28 0.22 -9.65
C THR A 80 -13.85 -1.15 -9.99
N ALA A 81 -13.21 -1.88 -10.91
CA ALA A 81 -13.63 -3.23 -11.28
C ALA A 81 -13.56 -4.21 -10.11
N LEU A 82 -12.49 -4.16 -9.30
CA LEU A 82 -12.35 -4.99 -8.10
C LEU A 82 -13.50 -4.76 -7.11
N VAL A 83 -13.78 -3.51 -6.77
CA VAL A 83 -14.81 -3.18 -5.78
C VAL A 83 -16.22 -3.51 -6.30
N ALA A 84 -16.50 -3.18 -7.57
CA ALA A 84 -17.80 -3.45 -8.18
C ALA A 84 -18.05 -4.97 -8.34
N ALA A 85 -17.06 -5.76 -8.75
CA ALA A 85 -17.23 -7.21 -8.91
C ALA A 85 -17.52 -7.92 -7.58
N PHE A 86 -16.83 -7.54 -6.50
CA PHE A 86 -17.10 -8.07 -5.16
C PHE A 86 -18.39 -7.52 -4.54
N GLY A 87 -18.89 -6.37 -5.03
CA GLY A 87 -20.16 -5.76 -4.63
C GLY A 87 -21.37 -6.13 -5.48
N ALA A 88 -21.19 -6.88 -6.58
CA ALA A 88 -22.25 -7.25 -7.54
C ALA A 88 -23.27 -8.26 -6.98
N GLY A 89 -23.07 -8.73 -5.75
CA GLY A 89 -23.99 -9.59 -5.01
C GLY A 89 -23.35 -10.02 -3.68
N PRO A 90 -24.11 -10.62 -2.75
CA PRO A 90 -23.55 -11.17 -1.52
C PRO A 90 -22.39 -12.12 -1.83
N LEU A 91 -21.27 -11.93 -1.16
CA LEU A 91 -20.13 -12.85 -1.19
C LEU A 91 -19.67 -13.07 0.23
N VAL A 92 -20.05 -14.22 0.77
CA VAL A 92 -19.64 -14.64 2.11
C VAL A 92 -19.13 -16.06 2.00
N ARG A 93 -17.87 -16.26 2.41
CA ARG A 93 -17.28 -17.57 2.61
C ARG A 93 -17.79 -18.10 3.95
N GLU A 94 -18.40 -19.27 3.93
CA GLU A 94 -19.02 -19.94 5.08
C GLU A 94 -18.39 -21.32 5.28
N ALA A 95 -18.51 -21.89 6.48
CA ALA A 95 -18.06 -23.26 6.73
C ALA A 95 -18.92 -24.25 5.93
N GLY A 96 -18.30 -25.03 5.04
CA GLY A 96 -19.02 -25.95 4.15
C GLY A 96 -19.81 -25.24 3.03
N GLY A 97 -19.64 -23.92 2.87
CA GLY A 97 -20.26 -23.16 1.79
C GLY A 97 -19.72 -23.59 0.42
N LEU A 98 -20.61 -23.65 -0.58
CA LEU A 98 -20.20 -23.90 -1.95
C LEU A 98 -19.52 -22.65 -2.52
N PRO A 99 -18.42 -22.81 -3.29
CA PRO A 99 -17.84 -21.70 -4.02
C PRO A 99 -18.81 -21.17 -5.07
N LEU A 100 -18.58 -19.93 -5.52
CA LEU A 100 -19.27 -19.39 -6.70
C LEU A 100 -19.09 -20.34 -7.89
N SER A 101 -20.15 -20.50 -8.67
CA SER A 101 -20.05 -21.15 -9.96
C SER A 101 -19.18 -20.34 -10.92
N ASP A 102 -18.63 -21.00 -11.94
CA ASP A 102 -17.80 -20.35 -12.96
C ASP A 102 -18.57 -19.21 -13.66
N ALA A 103 -19.84 -19.45 -13.99
CA ALA A 103 -20.73 -18.46 -14.59
C ALA A 103 -20.96 -17.24 -13.68
N GLU A 104 -21.13 -17.44 -12.37
CA GLU A 104 -21.28 -16.33 -11.42
C GLU A 104 -19.98 -15.53 -11.24
N ALA A 105 -18.84 -16.22 -11.14
CA ALA A 105 -17.55 -15.55 -11.04
C ALA A 105 -17.26 -14.69 -12.27
N GLU A 106 -17.57 -15.19 -13.46
CA GLU A 106 -17.44 -14.46 -14.73
C GLU A 106 -18.44 -13.32 -14.85
N ALA A 107 -19.71 -13.54 -14.50
CA ALA A 107 -20.74 -12.49 -14.52
C ALA A 107 -20.38 -11.32 -13.59
N ARG A 108 -19.90 -11.61 -12.37
CA ARG A 108 -19.44 -10.59 -11.42
C ARG A 108 -18.20 -9.86 -11.94
N ALA A 109 -17.23 -10.58 -12.51
CA ALA A 109 -16.04 -9.97 -13.11
C ALA A 109 -16.43 -9.04 -14.28
N ALA A 110 -17.36 -9.46 -15.14
CA ALA A 110 -17.89 -8.66 -16.24
C ALA A 110 -18.62 -7.40 -15.74
N ALA A 111 -19.46 -7.52 -14.72
CA ALA A 111 -20.13 -6.38 -14.08
C ALA A 111 -19.12 -5.37 -13.51
N GLY A 112 -18.04 -5.86 -12.89
CA GLY A 112 -16.94 -5.00 -12.43
C GLY A 112 -16.27 -4.26 -13.58
N LEU A 113 -15.98 -4.96 -14.67
CA LEU A 113 -15.35 -4.36 -15.86
C LEU A 113 -16.26 -3.32 -16.55
N GLN A 114 -17.56 -3.57 -16.59
CA GLN A 114 -18.56 -2.61 -17.06
C GLN A 114 -18.60 -1.35 -16.19
N ALA A 115 -18.60 -1.50 -14.86
CA ALA A 115 -18.54 -0.37 -13.94
C ALA A 115 -17.26 0.47 -14.12
N ALA A 116 -16.11 -0.17 -14.36
CA ALA A 116 -14.86 0.52 -14.66
C ALA A 116 -14.93 1.31 -15.97
N ARG A 117 -15.49 0.73 -17.04
CA ARG A 117 -15.69 1.43 -18.32
C ARG A 117 -16.63 2.62 -18.19
N ALA A 118 -17.73 2.47 -17.43
CA ALA A 118 -18.66 3.57 -17.17
C ALA A 118 -18.00 4.72 -16.40
N ALA A 119 -17.16 4.40 -15.40
CA ALA A 119 -16.41 5.40 -14.64
C ALA A 119 -15.41 6.17 -15.52
N VAL A 120 -14.69 5.48 -16.43
CA VAL A 120 -13.79 6.12 -17.40
C VAL A 120 -14.55 6.98 -18.40
N GLY A 121 -15.70 6.50 -18.92
CA GLY A 121 -16.55 7.26 -19.84
C GLY A 121 -17.10 8.56 -19.21
N LEU A 122 -17.47 8.52 -17.93
CA LEU A 122 -17.87 9.71 -17.16
C LEU A 122 -16.74 10.73 -17.01
N GLN A 123 -15.48 10.29 -16.96
CA GLN A 123 -14.32 11.18 -16.90
C GLN A 123 -14.01 11.83 -18.26
N ALA A 124 -14.17 11.09 -19.36
CA ALA A 124 -13.97 11.62 -20.72
C ALA A 124 -15.03 12.67 -21.12
N GLY A 125 -16.23 12.63 -20.53
CA GLY A 125 -17.29 13.63 -20.73
C GLY A 125 -17.12 14.92 -19.92
N ARG A 126 -16.09 15.04 -19.07
CA ARG A 126 -15.75 16.27 -18.34
C ARG A 126 -14.79 17.10 -19.20
N VAL A 127 -15.33 18.00 -20.02
CA VAL A 127 -14.54 19.02 -20.72
C VAL A 127 -13.76 19.83 -19.67
N PRO A 128 -12.42 19.97 -19.77
CA PRO A 128 -11.67 20.88 -18.91
C PRO A 128 -12.14 22.31 -19.17
N GLY A 129 -12.68 22.96 -18.14
CA GLY A 129 -12.90 24.39 -18.17
C GLY A 129 -11.55 25.11 -18.19
N ASP A 130 -11.33 25.85 -19.27
CA ASP A 130 -10.44 26.99 -19.48
C ASP A 130 -9.44 27.28 -18.34
N VAL A 131 -8.21 26.78 -18.51
CA VAL A 131 -7.02 27.36 -17.88
C VAL A 131 -6.02 27.59 -19.00
N THR A 132 -5.66 28.86 -19.15
CA THR A 132 -4.79 29.41 -20.17
C THR A 132 -3.41 28.78 -20.17
N GLU A 133 -2.84 28.73 -21.37
CA GLU A 133 -1.58 28.10 -21.76
C GLU A 133 -0.36 28.56 -20.95
N ASP A 134 0.57 27.62 -20.69
CA ASP A 134 2.00 27.83 -20.95
C ASP A 134 2.78 26.48 -20.99
N VAL A 135 3.17 26.12 -22.23
CA VAL A 135 4.39 25.44 -22.75
C VAL A 135 5.21 24.54 -21.77
N VAL A 136 5.10 23.20 -21.81
CA VAL A 136 5.85 22.19 -22.61
C VAL A 136 7.37 22.14 -22.37
N GLU A 137 7.87 21.04 -21.78
CA GLU A 137 8.92 20.26 -22.43
C GLU A 137 8.86 18.76 -22.07
N SER A 138 8.81 17.96 -23.13
CA SER A 138 8.67 16.51 -23.14
C SER A 138 10.02 15.82 -22.92
N VAL A 139 10.07 14.81 -22.05
CA VAL A 139 11.18 13.85 -22.02
C VAL A 139 10.62 12.45 -22.23
N ALA A 140 11.20 11.78 -23.24
CA ALA A 140 10.79 10.53 -23.83
C ALA A 140 10.66 9.39 -22.82
N THR A 141 9.53 8.69 -22.90
CA THR A 141 9.28 7.42 -22.22
C THR A 141 10.09 6.30 -22.88
N SER A 142 11.17 5.87 -22.24
CA SER A 142 11.90 4.67 -22.64
C SER A 142 11.60 3.50 -21.68
N ASP A 143 10.99 2.45 -22.25
CA ASP A 143 10.80 1.05 -21.78
C ASP A 143 9.33 0.64 -21.42
N PRO A 144 8.69 -0.33 -22.13
CA PRO A 144 7.23 -0.51 -22.14
C PRO A 144 6.63 -1.41 -21.04
N ARG A 145 7.42 -1.99 -20.12
CA ARG A 145 6.96 -3.20 -19.38
C ARG A 145 6.06 -2.98 -18.15
N ALA A 146 5.68 -1.75 -17.81
CA ALA A 146 4.76 -1.50 -16.69
C ALA A 146 3.79 -0.32 -16.87
N GLY A 147 3.93 0.47 -17.94
CA GLY A 147 3.12 1.66 -18.21
C GLY A 147 2.00 1.47 -19.26
N GLU A 148 2.04 0.41 -20.05
CA GLU A 148 1.12 0.21 -21.19
C GLU A 148 -0.25 -0.40 -20.85
N VAL A 149 -0.67 -0.45 -19.58
CA VAL A 149 -1.98 -1.04 -19.24
C VAL A 149 -3.11 0.01 -19.24
N CYS A 150 -2.84 1.31 -19.33
CA CYS A 150 -3.91 2.32 -19.20
C CYS A 150 -3.87 3.49 -20.19
N GLN A 151 -3.09 3.43 -21.27
CA GLN A 151 -3.29 4.33 -22.42
C GLN A 151 -3.92 3.56 -23.59
N GLY A 152 -5.21 3.26 -23.45
CA GLY A 152 -5.98 2.60 -24.49
C GLY A 152 -7.36 2.19 -23.99
N ASN A 153 -8.39 2.40 -24.81
CA ASN A 153 -9.82 2.12 -24.57
C ASN A 153 -10.18 0.63 -24.31
N GLY A 154 -9.25 -0.22 -23.89
CA GLY A 154 -9.41 -1.67 -23.77
C GLY A 154 -9.08 -2.23 -22.38
N LEU A 155 -9.90 -1.94 -21.36
CA LEU A 155 -9.85 -2.72 -20.12
C LEU A 155 -10.34 -4.13 -20.40
N SER A 156 -9.40 -5.07 -20.53
CA SER A 156 -9.65 -6.51 -20.46
C SER A 156 -9.59 -6.97 -18.99
N ALA A 157 -10.28 -8.05 -18.64
CA ALA A 157 -10.26 -8.64 -17.29
C ALA A 157 -8.87 -9.19 -16.86
N GLY A 158 -7.85 -9.04 -17.71
CA GLY A 158 -6.50 -9.55 -17.52
C GLY A 158 -5.58 -8.75 -16.60
N PHE A 159 -6.08 -7.75 -15.85
CA PHE A 159 -5.26 -7.08 -14.83
C PHE A 159 -5.10 -7.98 -13.59
N PRO A 160 -3.92 -8.01 -12.95
CA PRO A 160 -3.72 -8.82 -11.76
C PRO A 160 -4.35 -8.18 -10.51
N VAL A 161 -5.14 -8.97 -9.79
CA VAL A 161 -5.59 -8.70 -8.43
C VAL A 161 -4.60 -9.37 -7.47
N PHE A 162 -4.04 -8.59 -6.56
CA PHE A 162 -3.10 -9.08 -5.56
C PHE A 162 -3.82 -9.40 -4.26
N PHE A 163 -4.10 -10.68 -4.02
CA PHE A 163 -4.66 -11.12 -2.74
C PHE A 163 -3.53 -11.39 -1.74
N GLY A 164 -3.51 -10.66 -0.63
CA GLY A 164 -2.42 -10.73 0.32
C GLY A 164 -2.85 -10.80 1.77
N ILE A 165 -1.95 -11.40 2.55
CA ILE A 165 -2.01 -11.47 4.00
C ILE A 165 -0.87 -10.66 4.61
N LYS A 166 -1.20 -9.85 5.62
CA LYS A 166 -0.23 -9.16 6.46
C LYS A 166 -0.34 -9.69 7.89
N LYS A 167 0.63 -10.51 8.32
CA LYS A 167 0.73 -11.01 9.70
C LYS A 167 1.68 -10.10 10.49
N LYS A 168 1.38 -9.88 11.77
CA LYS A 168 2.27 -9.19 12.71
C LYS A 168 2.34 -10.00 14.00
N PHE A 169 3.53 -10.48 14.34
CA PHE A 169 3.82 -11.23 15.56
C PHE A 169 4.97 -10.57 16.33
N LYS A 170 4.79 -10.28 17.62
CA LYS A 170 5.84 -9.64 18.46
C LYS A 170 6.50 -8.43 17.80
N GLY A 171 5.72 -7.61 17.10
CA GLY A 171 6.23 -6.43 16.40
C GLY A 171 6.76 -6.68 14.98
N ILE A 172 7.12 -7.91 14.62
CA ILE A 172 7.64 -8.30 13.31
C ILE A 172 6.49 -8.49 12.33
N VAL A 173 6.65 -7.98 11.11
CA VAL A 173 5.60 -7.97 10.09
C VAL A 173 6.00 -8.85 8.91
N TYR A 174 5.15 -9.83 8.58
CA TYR A 174 5.28 -10.69 7.42
C TYR A 174 4.17 -10.36 6.42
N LYS A 175 4.53 -10.17 5.14
CA LYS A 175 3.60 -9.83 4.05
C LYS A 175 3.79 -10.86 2.95
N ARG A 176 2.72 -11.55 2.57
CA ARG A 176 2.71 -12.50 1.44
C ARG A 176 1.50 -12.20 0.55
N ARG A 177 1.61 -12.45 -0.75
CA ARG A 177 0.53 -12.19 -1.71
C ARG A 177 0.60 -13.14 -2.90
N LEU A 178 -0.56 -13.40 -3.48
CA LEU A 178 -0.77 -14.07 -4.75
C LEU A 178 -1.18 -13.03 -5.79
N ALA A 179 -0.85 -13.27 -7.05
CA ALA A 179 -1.48 -12.59 -8.18
C ALA A 179 -2.54 -13.52 -8.77
N LEU A 180 -3.73 -13.00 -9.00
CA LEU A 180 -4.89 -13.70 -9.55
C LEU A 180 -5.55 -12.82 -10.59
N THR A 181 -6.23 -13.41 -11.57
CA THR A 181 -7.22 -12.67 -12.37
C THR A 181 -8.42 -12.30 -11.49
N LEU A 182 -9.22 -11.32 -11.91
CA LEU A 182 -10.43 -10.93 -11.16
C LEU A 182 -11.42 -12.10 -10.90
N PRO A 183 -11.80 -12.92 -11.91
CA PRO A 183 -12.66 -14.08 -11.66
C PRO A 183 -12.00 -15.16 -10.79
N ALA A 184 -10.69 -15.43 -10.95
CA ALA A 184 -9.99 -16.35 -10.06
C ALA A 184 -9.98 -15.86 -8.61
N ALA A 185 -9.86 -14.55 -8.38
CA ALA A 185 -9.92 -13.97 -7.04
C ALA A 185 -11.30 -14.12 -6.40
N LEU A 186 -12.38 -13.91 -7.17
CA LEU A 186 -13.76 -14.14 -6.71
C LEU A 186 -13.97 -15.61 -6.33
N ALA A 187 -13.61 -16.53 -7.23
CA ALA A 187 -13.76 -17.96 -7.01
C ALA A 187 -12.94 -18.44 -5.80
N PHE A 188 -11.67 -18.03 -5.69
CA PHE A 188 -10.80 -18.41 -4.58
C PHE A 188 -11.30 -17.90 -3.23
N VAL A 189 -11.72 -16.64 -3.15
CA VAL A 189 -12.29 -16.08 -1.91
C VAL A 189 -13.57 -16.81 -1.53
N SER A 190 -14.41 -17.17 -2.51
CA SER A 190 -15.66 -17.90 -2.27
C SER A 190 -15.49 -19.33 -1.77
N GLY A 191 -14.30 -19.93 -1.91
CA GLY A 191 -14.01 -21.28 -1.43
C GLY A 191 -13.40 -22.23 -2.46
N LEU A 192 -13.25 -21.80 -3.72
CA LEU A 192 -12.67 -22.66 -4.75
C LEU A 192 -11.18 -22.89 -4.46
N PRO A 193 -10.65 -24.13 -4.54
CA PRO A 193 -9.23 -24.37 -4.32
C PRO A 193 -8.35 -23.54 -5.26
N TYR A 194 -7.27 -22.97 -4.72
CA TYR A 194 -6.40 -22.02 -5.43
C TYR A 194 -5.94 -22.51 -6.81
N GLU A 195 -5.51 -23.77 -6.89
CA GLU A 195 -4.96 -24.31 -8.13
C GLU A 195 -6.04 -24.48 -9.20
N GLN A 196 -7.26 -24.81 -8.78
CA GLN A 196 -8.39 -24.86 -9.70
C GLN A 196 -8.80 -23.47 -10.17
N ALA A 197 -8.76 -22.46 -9.30
CA ALA A 197 -9.01 -21.07 -9.70
C ALA A 197 -7.98 -20.58 -10.73
N CYS A 198 -6.70 -20.92 -10.54
CA CYS A 198 -5.63 -20.60 -11.49
C CYS A 198 -5.78 -21.35 -12.83
N ALA A 199 -6.23 -22.61 -12.79
CA ALA A 199 -6.45 -23.40 -13.99
C ALA A 199 -7.63 -22.88 -14.83
N ARG A 200 -8.73 -22.47 -14.17
CA ARG A 200 -9.92 -21.91 -14.85
C ARG A 200 -9.66 -20.53 -15.45
N TRP A 201 -8.99 -19.65 -14.70
CA TRP A 201 -8.71 -18.29 -15.15
C TRP A 201 -7.23 -17.94 -14.97
N PRO A 202 -6.34 -18.48 -15.82
CA PRO A 202 -4.91 -18.26 -15.73
C PRO A 202 -4.54 -16.80 -15.93
N LEU A 203 -3.40 -16.39 -15.36
CA LEU A 203 -2.81 -15.09 -15.65
C LEU A 203 -2.47 -14.99 -17.14
N ARG A 204 -2.61 -13.79 -17.72
CA ARG A 204 -2.39 -13.57 -19.16
C ARG A 204 -0.93 -13.81 -19.57
N ASP A 205 0.01 -13.44 -18.71
CA ASP A 205 1.43 -13.71 -18.91
C ASP A 205 1.70 -15.20 -18.62
N PRO A 206 2.16 -15.99 -19.60
CA PRO A 206 2.42 -17.42 -19.43
C PRO A 206 3.48 -17.70 -18.35
N VAL A 207 4.50 -16.84 -18.22
CA VAL A 207 5.56 -16.99 -17.21
C VAL A 207 4.97 -16.81 -15.82
N LEU A 208 4.13 -15.79 -15.64
CA LEU A 208 3.43 -15.57 -14.37
C LEU A 208 2.39 -16.67 -14.08
N ALA A 209 1.71 -17.19 -15.10
CA ALA A 209 0.76 -18.29 -14.95
C ALA A 209 1.44 -19.57 -14.46
N VAL A 210 2.61 -19.92 -15.02
CA VAL A 210 3.42 -21.05 -14.54
C VAL A 210 3.94 -20.78 -13.12
N ALA A 211 4.47 -19.58 -12.86
CA ALA A 211 4.99 -19.22 -11.55
C ALA A 211 3.91 -19.23 -10.44
N ALA A 212 2.66 -18.93 -10.77
CA ALA A 212 1.52 -19.00 -9.85
C ALA A 212 1.32 -20.41 -9.26
N LEU A 213 1.70 -21.46 -9.98
CA LEU A 213 1.57 -22.85 -9.51
C LEU A 213 2.83 -23.40 -8.83
N SER A 214 3.86 -22.56 -8.63
CA SER A 214 5.09 -22.96 -7.93
C SER A 214 4.82 -23.37 -6.47
N PRO A 215 5.68 -24.22 -5.86
CA PRO A 215 5.52 -24.64 -4.46
C PRO A 215 5.41 -23.46 -3.47
N ALA A 216 6.18 -22.38 -3.71
CA ALA A 216 6.15 -21.19 -2.87
C ALA A 216 4.81 -20.45 -2.95
N MET A 217 4.19 -20.36 -4.14
CA MET A 217 2.87 -19.74 -4.30
C MET A 217 1.76 -20.62 -3.70
N ARG A 218 1.82 -21.94 -3.90
CA ARG A 218 0.89 -22.88 -3.23
C ARG A 218 0.96 -22.77 -1.72
N GLN A 219 2.15 -22.64 -1.15
CA GLN A 219 2.31 -22.40 0.30
C GLN A 219 1.58 -21.12 0.73
N ILE A 220 1.73 -20.02 -0.01
CA ILE A 220 1.04 -18.75 0.28
C ILE A 220 -0.48 -18.93 0.18
N ALA A 221 -0.96 -19.68 -0.80
CA ALA A 221 -2.37 -20.00 -0.96
C ALA A 221 -2.93 -20.76 0.23
N ARG A 222 -2.23 -21.80 0.71
CA ARG A 222 -2.62 -22.52 1.94
C ARG A 222 -2.61 -21.62 3.17
N GLU A 223 -1.64 -20.70 3.28
CA GLU A 223 -1.63 -19.71 4.37
C GLU A 223 -2.83 -18.75 4.32
N LEU A 224 -3.26 -18.36 3.11
CA LEU A 224 -4.44 -17.51 2.89
C LEU A 224 -5.73 -18.28 3.17
N GLU A 225 -5.87 -19.51 2.68
CA GLU A 225 -7.01 -20.40 2.98
C GLU A 225 -7.18 -20.57 4.49
N ALA A 226 -6.11 -20.98 5.19
CA ALA A 226 -6.14 -21.14 6.63
C ALA A 226 -6.48 -19.83 7.36
N ALA A 227 -6.09 -18.67 6.81
CA ALA A 227 -6.47 -17.38 7.37
C ALA A 227 -7.93 -17.03 7.08
N MET A 228 -8.44 -17.32 5.89
CA MET A 228 -9.86 -17.11 5.60
C MET A 228 -10.74 -17.99 6.49
N ASP A 229 -10.35 -19.26 6.69
CA ASP A 229 -11.11 -20.23 7.47
C ASP A 229 -11.13 -19.92 8.97
N ARG A 230 -10.08 -19.25 9.50
CA ARG A 230 -10.06 -18.75 10.89
C ARG A 230 -11.09 -17.67 11.19
N TRP A 231 -11.57 -16.98 10.15
CA TRP A 231 -12.41 -15.79 10.26
C TRP A 231 -13.73 -15.96 9.52
N LEU A 232 -14.25 -17.19 9.47
CA LEU A 232 -15.59 -17.45 8.94
C LEU A 232 -16.66 -16.94 9.92
N PRO A 233 -17.80 -16.43 9.42
CA PRO A 233 -18.06 -16.10 8.02
C PRO A 233 -17.20 -14.91 7.54
N LEU A 234 -16.70 -14.95 6.30
CA LEU A 234 -15.78 -13.93 5.78
C LEU A 234 -16.30 -13.31 4.48
N GLY A 235 -16.32 -11.98 4.39
CA GLY A 235 -16.72 -11.29 3.17
C GLY A 235 -16.05 -9.91 2.98
N PRO A 236 -16.39 -9.19 1.90
CA PRO A 236 -15.94 -7.82 1.67
C PRO A 236 -16.40 -6.89 2.79
N SER A 237 -15.47 -6.23 3.46
CA SER A 237 -15.75 -5.36 4.61
C SER A 237 -15.60 -3.88 4.26
N MET A 238 -14.44 -3.50 3.69
CA MET A 238 -14.17 -2.11 3.31
C MET A 238 -13.29 -2.01 2.08
N GLY A 239 -13.71 -1.19 1.12
CA GLY A 239 -12.83 -0.66 0.08
C GLY A 239 -12.03 0.50 0.64
N ILE A 240 -10.73 0.57 0.36
CA ILE A 240 -9.88 1.71 0.71
C ILE A 240 -9.04 2.09 -0.51
N THR A 241 -9.05 3.35 -0.88
CA THR A 241 -8.33 3.86 -2.02
C THR A 241 -7.45 5.04 -1.65
N CYS A 242 -6.31 5.20 -2.33
CA CYS A 242 -5.45 6.37 -2.21
C CYS A 242 -4.64 6.59 -3.47
N ASP A 243 -4.22 7.82 -3.69
CA ASP A 243 -3.21 8.15 -4.67
C ASP A 243 -1.85 8.13 -4.00
N ARG A 244 -0.96 7.29 -4.51
CA ARG A 244 0.36 7.12 -3.95
C ARG A 244 1.40 7.81 -4.80
N VAL A 245 2.26 8.59 -4.15
CA VAL A 245 3.58 8.96 -4.67
C VAL A 245 4.65 8.17 -3.92
N ALA A 246 5.61 7.55 -4.62
CA ALA A 246 6.69 6.78 -4.01
C ALA A 246 8.07 7.20 -4.53
N TRP A 247 8.97 7.49 -3.59
CA TRP A 247 10.33 7.94 -3.82
C TRP A 247 11.31 6.89 -3.32
N GLY A 248 12.33 6.58 -4.13
CA GLY A 248 13.49 5.77 -3.77
C GLY A 248 14.79 6.55 -3.95
N LEU A 249 15.88 6.10 -3.32
CA LEU A 249 17.18 6.72 -3.53
C LEU A 249 17.55 6.68 -5.01
N ARG A 250 18.12 7.78 -5.54
CA ARG A 250 18.69 7.75 -6.89
C ARG A 250 19.84 6.75 -6.89
N ALA A 251 19.81 5.75 -7.77
CA ALA A 251 21.05 5.08 -8.13
C ALA A 251 21.98 6.17 -8.66
N ALA A 252 23.19 6.29 -8.12
CA ALA A 252 24.18 7.17 -8.70
C ALA A 252 24.32 6.72 -10.16
N ALA A 253 23.94 7.58 -11.11
CA ALA A 253 24.33 7.38 -12.48
C ALA A 253 25.85 7.22 -12.44
N SER A 254 26.34 6.08 -12.93
CA SER A 254 27.76 5.85 -13.14
C SER A 254 28.33 7.11 -13.78
N ALA A 255 29.29 7.74 -13.09
CA ALA A 255 30.04 8.87 -13.61
C ALA A 255 30.93 8.36 -14.76
N GLU A 256 30.33 8.07 -15.89
CA GLU A 256 30.97 7.86 -17.18
C GLU A 256 30.40 8.92 -18.09
N ASP A 257 30.90 10.16 -17.97
CA ASP A 257 30.80 11.22 -19.00
C ASP A 257 31.60 12.45 -18.54
N SER A 258 32.88 12.24 -18.23
CA SER A 258 33.86 13.32 -18.19
C SER A 258 35.11 12.88 -18.93
N GLU A 259 35.04 12.87 -20.27
CA GLU A 259 36.23 12.84 -21.11
C GLU A 259 36.96 14.19 -20.98
N GLY A 260 37.98 14.22 -20.12
CA GLY A 260 39.04 15.23 -20.11
C GLY A 260 40.36 14.58 -20.52
N PRO A 261 41.28 15.32 -21.16
CA PRO A 261 42.35 14.74 -21.98
C PRO A 261 43.42 14.02 -21.14
N LYS A 262 43.83 12.85 -21.63
CA LYS A 262 44.95 12.05 -21.09
C LYS A 262 46.27 12.58 -21.64
N ASP A 263 47.18 13.00 -20.75
CA ASP A 263 48.62 13.05 -21.03
C ASP A 263 49.35 11.95 -20.25
N PRO A 264 50.48 11.41 -20.77
CA PRO A 264 51.05 10.15 -20.30
C PRO A 264 52.31 10.31 -19.43
N ALA A 265 52.57 9.24 -18.64
CA ALA A 265 53.86 8.75 -18.10
C ALA A 265 54.28 9.11 -16.65
N GLY A 266 54.78 8.07 -15.96
CA GLY A 266 55.58 8.09 -14.70
C GLY A 266 54.92 7.32 -13.54
N GLU A 267 55.09 6.00 -13.44
CA GLU A 267 56.08 5.26 -12.61
C GLU A 267 55.74 5.12 -11.10
N ASP A 268 55.40 3.88 -10.73
CA ASP A 268 55.70 3.08 -9.53
C ASP A 268 55.61 3.67 -8.10
N ASP A 269 54.56 3.25 -7.36
CA ASP A 269 54.64 3.01 -5.90
C ASP A 269 53.54 2.00 -5.47
N GLU A 270 53.92 0.75 -5.20
CA GLU A 270 53.04 -0.28 -4.62
C GLU A 270 52.94 -0.12 -3.09
N GLY A 271 52.15 0.86 -2.65
CA GLY A 271 51.65 0.94 -1.27
C GLY A 271 50.56 -0.12 -0.99
N PRO A 272 50.30 -0.48 0.28
CA PRO A 272 49.32 -1.50 0.62
C PRO A 272 47.94 -1.10 0.10
N LYS A 273 47.41 -1.88 -0.84
CA LYS A 273 46.06 -1.71 -1.37
C LYS A 273 45.07 -1.97 -0.22
N ASP A 274 44.55 -0.88 0.35
CA ASP A 274 43.30 -0.92 1.10
C ASP A 274 42.29 -1.75 0.28
N PRO A 275 41.51 -2.66 0.91
CA PRO A 275 40.48 -3.38 0.18
C PRO A 275 39.51 -2.37 -0.48
N PRO A 276 38.89 -2.72 -1.62
CA PRO A 276 37.95 -1.82 -2.27
C PRO A 276 36.88 -1.42 -1.26
N ARG A 277 36.80 -0.12 -0.95
CA ARG A 277 35.68 0.41 -0.17
C ARG A 277 34.42 0.08 -0.96
N GLU A 278 33.57 -0.78 -0.37
CA GLU A 278 32.18 -0.96 -0.79
C GLU A 278 31.60 0.43 -1.05
N ASP A 279 30.95 0.59 -2.19
CA ASP A 279 30.39 1.82 -2.74
C ASP A 279 30.12 2.91 -1.68
N GLY A 280 30.77 4.07 -1.83
CA GLY A 280 30.71 5.20 -0.89
C GLY A 280 29.34 5.88 -0.73
N SER A 281 28.23 5.17 -0.94
CA SER A 281 26.91 5.63 -0.57
C SER A 281 26.79 5.62 0.96
N LEU A 282 26.93 6.80 1.56
CA LEU A 282 26.70 7.04 3.00
C LEU A 282 25.24 6.79 3.44
N PHE A 283 24.38 6.31 2.54
CA PHE A 283 22.93 6.32 2.70
C PHE A 283 22.33 4.94 2.46
N ASP A 284 21.33 4.63 3.28
CA ASP A 284 20.55 3.41 3.19
C ASP A 284 19.92 3.26 1.80
N PRO A 285 20.36 2.29 0.97
CA PRO A 285 19.80 2.08 -0.37
C PRO A 285 18.34 1.59 -0.32
N GLU A 286 17.87 1.11 0.83
CA GLU A 286 16.48 0.74 1.04
C GLU A 286 15.59 1.89 1.53
N LEU A 287 16.13 3.12 1.66
CA LEU A 287 15.35 4.28 2.06
C LEU A 287 14.23 4.55 1.05
N ARG A 288 12.99 4.47 1.53
CA ARG A 288 11.79 4.72 0.72
C ARG A 288 10.83 5.64 1.44
N ILE A 289 10.41 6.69 0.75
CA ILE A 289 9.41 7.64 1.22
C ILE A 289 8.16 7.50 0.34
N THR A 290 6.99 7.39 0.93
CA THR A 290 5.73 7.36 0.18
C THR A 290 4.72 8.33 0.75
N PHE A 291 3.98 9.01 -0.11
CA PHE A 291 2.84 9.85 0.24
C PHE A 291 1.57 9.17 -0.23
N ASP A 292 0.58 9.05 0.66
CA ASP A 292 -0.76 8.59 0.32
C ASP A 292 -1.75 9.75 0.47
N ASP A 293 -2.31 10.17 -0.65
CA ASP A 293 -3.25 11.28 -0.82
C ASP A 293 -4.65 10.77 -1.13
N ARG A 294 -5.63 11.68 -1.02
CA ARG A 294 -7.05 11.40 -1.32
C ARG A 294 -7.47 10.03 -0.78
N LEU A 295 -7.10 9.80 0.49
CA LEU A 295 -7.27 8.51 1.14
C LEU A 295 -8.73 8.38 1.57
N GLU A 296 -9.46 7.48 0.92
CA GLU A 296 -10.90 7.31 1.06
C GLU A 296 -11.26 5.86 1.42
N TYR A 297 -12.44 5.67 2.02
CA TYR A 297 -13.01 4.36 2.28
C TYR A 297 -14.44 4.23 1.75
N LEU A 298 -14.82 3.00 1.40
CA LEU A 298 -16.17 2.57 1.08
C LEU A 298 -16.57 1.48 2.08
N ASP A 299 -17.73 1.65 2.71
CA ASP A 299 -18.31 0.64 3.60
C ASP A 299 -19.06 -0.41 2.77
N CYS A 300 -18.47 -1.59 2.56
CA CYS A 300 -19.06 -2.65 1.73
C CYS A 300 -20.25 -3.35 2.40
N CYS A 301 -20.45 -3.16 3.71
CA CYS A 301 -21.56 -3.76 4.46
C CYS A 301 -22.84 -2.92 4.36
N ARG A 302 -22.78 -1.70 3.79
CA ARG A 302 -23.93 -0.83 3.60
C ARG A 302 -24.39 -0.81 2.14
N LEU A 303 -25.69 -0.96 1.96
CA LEU A 303 -26.33 -0.75 0.66
C LEU A 303 -26.11 0.70 0.20
N ARG A 304 -25.73 0.87 -1.08
CA ARG A 304 -25.53 2.18 -1.73
C ARG A 304 -24.53 3.09 -0.98
N ALA A 305 -23.48 2.51 -0.39
CA ALA A 305 -22.41 3.29 0.21
C ALA A 305 -21.69 4.15 -0.84
N SER A 306 -21.21 5.32 -0.40
CA SER A 306 -20.32 6.19 -1.17
C SER A 306 -18.93 6.22 -0.58
N TRP A 307 -17.93 6.54 -1.41
CA TRP A 307 -16.57 6.80 -0.94
C TRP A 307 -16.55 8.01 -0.02
N ARG A 308 -15.81 7.92 1.09
CA ARG A 308 -15.69 8.97 2.10
C ARG A 308 -14.22 9.17 2.49
N PRO A 309 -13.78 10.40 2.76
CA PRO A 309 -12.41 10.66 3.18
C PRO A 309 -12.09 10.01 4.53
N ILE A 310 -10.89 9.44 4.66
CA ILE A 310 -10.29 8.99 5.94
C ILE A 310 -9.49 10.14 6.59
N ILE A 311 -8.88 10.99 5.77
CA ILE A 311 -8.08 12.16 6.17
C ILE A 311 -8.63 13.40 5.46
N ALA A 312 -8.28 14.61 5.91
CA ALA A 312 -8.76 15.81 5.24
C ALA A 312 -8.20 15.88 3.80
N PRO A 313 -8.92 16.49 2.83
CA PRO A 313 -8.50 16.48 1.42
C PRO A 313 -7.11 17.07 1.15
N LYS A 314 -6.64 17.99 2.01
CA LYS A 314 -5.33 18.66 1.92
C LYS A 314 -4.22 17.98 2.74
N GLU A 315 -4.53 16.86 3.39
CA GLU A 315 -3.57 16.09 4.16
C GLU A 315 -3.08 14.86 3.40
N SER A 316 -1.87 14.43 3.75
CA SER A 316 -1.24 13.22 3.24
C SER A 316 -0.79 12.33 4.39
N ILE A 317 -0.82 11.02 4.16
CA ILE A 317 -0.12 10.07 5.03
C ILE A 317 1.24 9.76 4.43
N MET A 318 2.28 10.34 5.01
CA MET A 318 3.66 10.02 4.65
C MET A 318 4.13 8.77 5.41
N GLU A 319 4.82 7.88 4.73
CA GLU A 319 5.47 6.69 5.30
C GLU A 319 6.94 6.66 4.89
N ILE A 320 7.82 6.57 5.87
CA ILE A 320 9.27 6.44 5.68
C ILE A 320 9.65 5.01 6.07
N LYS A 321 10.34 4.32 5.17
CA LYS A 321 10.96 3.01 5.41
C LYS A 321 12.47 3.16 5.31
N SER A 322 13.19 2.70 6.31
CA SER A 322 14.65 2.63 6.29
C SER A 322 15.13 1.36 7.01
N ALA A 323 16.18 0.72 6.51
CA ALA A 323 17.00 -0.26 7.21
C ALA A 323 18.03 0.42 8.14
N GLY A 324 18.48 1.63 7.79
CA GLY A 324 19.47 2.42 8.52
C GLY A 324 18.93 3.67 9.23
N PRO A 325 19.83 4.47 9.83
CA PRO A 325 19.50 5.79 10.36
C PRO A 325 19.01 6.72 9.24
N TYR A 326 18.23 7.74 9.60
CA TYR A 326 17.78 8.73 8.63
C TYR A 326 18.96 9.61 8.19
N PRO A 327 19.07 9.94 6.89
CA PRO A 327 20.11 10.83 6.40
C PRO A 327 19.93 12.25 6.98
N PRO A 328 21.02 13.04 7.15
CA PRO A 328 20.96 14.36 7.77
C PRO A 328 19.94 15.30 7.12
N TRP A 329 19.84 15.32 5.78
CA TRP A 329 18.86 16.15 5.07
C TRP A 329 17.43 15.83 5.50
N LEU A 330 17.10 14.55 5.70
CA LEU A 330 15.77 14.10 6.11
C LEU A 330 15.50 14.47 7.57
N VAL A 331 16.50 14.34 8.44
CA VAL A 331 16.38 14.75 9.84
C VAL A 331 16.16 16.26 9.95
N ASN A 332 16.88 17.05 9.15
CA ASN A 332 16.80 18.51 9.14
C ASN A 332 15.41 18.99 8.73
N VAL A 333 14.87 18.48 7.61
CA VAL A 333 13.53 18.88 7.16
C VAL A 333 12.44 18.43 8.12
N LEU A 334 12.51 17.20 8.66
CA LEU A 334 11.54 16.73 9.66
C LEU A 334 11.56 17.60 10.93
N SER A 335 12.75 18.05 11.34
CA SER A 335 12.93 18.90 12.53
C SER A 335 12.45 20.33 12.30
N ALA A 336 12.81 20.94 11.15
CA ALA A 336 12.43 22.30 10.78
C ALA A 336 10.91 22.43 10.67
N GLU A 337 10.26 21.48 10.00
CA GLU A 337 8.82 21.44 9.82
C GLU A 337 8.06 20.87 11.03
N ARG A 338 8.77 20.45 12.09
CA ARG A 338 8.19 19.86 13.31
C ARG A 338 7.28 18.65 13.01
N ILE A 339 7.71 17.79 12.09
CA ILE A 339 6.99 16.60 11.65
C ILE A 339 7.31 15.42 12.59
N TYR A 340 6.29 14.95 13.32
CA TYR A 340 6.43 13.86 14.29
C TYR A 340 5.69 12.58 13.86
N PRO A 341 6.20 11.39 14.22
CA PRO A 341 5.57 10.13 13.86
C PRO A 341 4.20 9.99 14.52
N ALA A 342 3.23 9.49 13.76
CA ALA A 342 1.87 9.21 14.19
C ALA A 342 1.52 7.73 14.00
N SER A 343 0.76 7.15 14.94
CA SER A 343 0.21 5.83 14.74
C SER A 343 -0.99 5.90 13.79
N PHE A 344 -0.83 5.40 12.57
CA PHE A 344 -1.92 5.41 11.58
C PHE A 344 -2.09 4.05 10.91
N THR A 345 -3.33 3.55 10.88
CA THR A 345 -3.69 2.39 10.04
C THR A 345 -4.90 2.74 9.20
N LYS A 346 -4.79 2.62 7.88
CA LYS A 346 -5.89 2.95 6.94
C LYS A 346 -7.17 2.21 7.32
N TYR A 347 -7.08 0.89 7.50
CA TYR A 347 -8.24 0.06 7.82
C TYR A 347 -8.86 0.34 9.20
N GLY A 348 -8.03 0.55 10.24
CA GLY A 348 -8.55 0.85 11.57
C GLY A 348 -9.24 2.21 11.64
N ASN A 349 -8.71 3.23 10.94
CA ASN A 349 -9.36 4.55 10.89
C ASN A 349 -10.68 4.48 10.10
N ALA A 350 -10.70 3.79 8.95
CA ALA A 350 -11.93 3.58 8.20
C ALA A 350 -13.01 2.88 9.06
N TYR A 351 -12.64 1.84 9.81
CA TYR A 351 -13.51 1.14 10.75
C TYR A 351 -14.10 2.08 11.82
N GLN A 352 -13.25 2.89 12.46
CA GLN A 352 -13.69 3.84 13.49
C GLN A 352 -14.64 4.90 12.92
N LEU A 353 -14.36 5.44 11.72
CA LEU A 353 -15.23 6.40 11.05
C LEU A 353 -16.59 5.80 10.68
N ALA A 354 -16.60 4.57 10.15
CA ALA A 354 -17.83 3.86 9.82
C ALA A 354 -18.70 3.58 11.06
N ALA A 355 -18.07 3.13 12.16
CA ALA A 355 -18.73 2.87 13.43
C ALA A 355 -19.26 4.15 14.09
N GLY A 356 -18.49 5.25 14.04
CA GLY A 356 -18.92 6.57 14.52
C GLY A 356 -20.11 7.11 13.74
N THR A 357 -20.16 6.89 12.43
CA THR A 357 -21.30 7.27 11.58
C THR A 357 -22.57 6.49 11.93
N SER A 358 -22.46 5.23 12.40
CA SER A 358 -23.63 4.44 12.85
C SER A 358 -24.22 4.93 14.17
N ARG A 359 -23.44 5.60 15.03
CA ARG A 359 -23.92 6.07 16.35
C ARG A 359 -24.71 7.39 16.29
N ILE A 360 -24.54 8.19 15.24
CA ILE A 360 -25.28 9.45 15.07
C ILE A 360 -26.78 9.20 14.76
N GLY A 361 -27.17 7.96 14.46
CA GLY A 361 -28.58 7.54 14.26
C GLY A 361 -29.32 7.02 15.50
N ARG A 362 -28.70 6.99 16.69
CA ARG A 362 -29.40 6.75 17.97
C ARG A 362 -28.98 7.83 18.95
N GLY A 363 -29.94 8.67 19.33
CA GLY A 363 -29.72 9.93 20.01
C GLY A 363 -28.78 9.84 21.20
N VAL A 364 -27.68 10.59 21.12
CA VAL A 364 -27.09 11.32 22.25
C VAL A 364 -26.59 12.64 21.67
N GLN A 365 -27.30 13.70 21.97
CA GLN A 365 -26.90 15.06 21.69
C GLN A 365 -25.69 15.36 22.58
N THR A 366 -24.48 15.31 22.00
CA THR A 366 -23.29 15.79 22.71
C THR A 366 -23.00 17.19 22.21
N GLN A 367 -23.23 18.12 23.13
CA GLN A 367 -23.10 19.56 23.03
C GLN A 367 -21.75 19.94 22.43
N ILE A 368 -21.77 20.61 21.28
CA ILE A 368 -20.60 21.30 20.72
C ILE A 368 -20.41 22.54 21.59
N CYS A 369 -19.50 22.46 22.57
CA CYS A 369 -18.95 23.66 23.20
C CYS A 369 -17.95 24.29 22.23
N SER A 370 -18.42 25.30 21.50
CA SER A 370 -17.59 26.35 20.97
C SER A 370 -16.98 27.14 22.13
N GLU A 371 -15.66 27.11 22.28
CA GLU A 371 -14.87 28.31 22.61
C GLU A 371 -13.38 28.01 22.59
N GLY A 372 -12.63 29.06 22.30
CA GLY A 372 -11.27 29.02 21.80
C GLY A 372 -10.23 28.57 22.83
N ARG A 373 -9.08 28.20 22.24
CA ARG A 373 -7.75 28.15 22.85
C ARG A 373 -7.53 26.97 23.80
N SER A 374 -6.79 25.95 23.35
CA SER A 374 -6.24 24.97 24.27
C SER A 374 -4.83 24.52 23.92
N ARG A 375 -3.98 24.63 24.95
CA ARG A 375 -2.59 24.17 25.02
C ARG A 375 -2.54 22.66 24.82
N LYS A 376 -1.53 22.18 24.09
CA LYS A 376 -1.22 20.75 23.99
C LYS A 376 -0.73 20.25 25.36
N ILE A 377 -1.59 19.52 26.08
CA ILE A 377 -1.17 18.67 27.20
C ILE A 377 -1.11 17.24 26.66
N PHE A 378 0.10 16.72 26.48
CA PHE A 378 0.36 15.31 26.18
C PHE A 378 0.57 14.57 27.49
N SER A 379 -0.24 13.55 27.77
CA SER A 379 0.04 12.60 28.85
C SER A 379 1.14 11.63 28.41
N GLY A 380 2.32 11.79 29.00
CA GLY A 380 3.39 10.81 28.93
C GLY A 380 3.00 9.59 29.76
N LYS A 381 2.97 8.40 29.14
CA LYS A 381 3.01 7.15 29.89
C LYS A 381 4.44 6.93 30.35
N MET A 382 4.69 7.23 31.63
CA MET A 382 5.86 6.76 32.36
C MET A 382 5.83 5.23 32.40
N SER A 383 6.98 4.65 32.06
CA SER A 383 7.27 3.22 32.09
C SER A 383 7.82 2.88 33.47
N GLU A 384 7.03 2.28 34.35
CA GLU A 384 7.55 1.58 35.53
C GLU A 384 7.96 0.16 35.11
N LYS A 385 9.28 -0.06 35.05
CA LYS A 385 9.87 -1.39 35.12
C LYS A 385 11.35 -1.29 35.50
N LEU A 386 11.63 -1.19 36.80
CA LEU A 386 12.95 -1.41 37.38
C LEU A 386 12.81 -1.70 38.88
N GLU A 387 12.96 -2.97 39.23
CA GLU A 387 13.46 -3.47 40.52
C GLU A 387 13.88 -4.93 40.25
N LEU A 388 15.16 -5.17 39.96
CA LEU A 388 16.30 -5.34 40.87
C LEU A 388 16.42 -6.80 41.34
N LEU A 389 17.30 -7.55 40.65
CA LEU A 389 18.07 -8.63 41.24
C LEU A 389 19.53 -8.15 41.30
N GLY A 390 20.11 -8.15 42.50
CA GLY A 390 21.57 -8.28 42.64
C GLY A 390 22.23 -7.52 43.79
N PHE A 391 22.44 -8.25 44.89
CA PHE A 391 23.61 -8.22 45.78
C PHE A 391 23.95 -6.95 46.59
N GLY A 392 23.80 -7.11 47.89
CA GLY A 392 24.38 -6.34 49.00
C GLY A 392 24.05 -7.06 50.30
#